data_AF-A0A3Q9IRC7-F1
#
_entry.id   AF-A0A3Q9IRC7-F1
#
_cell.length_a   1.000
_cell.length_b   1.000
_cell.length_c   1.000
_cell.angle_alpha   90.00
_cell.angle_beta   90.00
_cell.angle_gamma   90.00
#
_symmetry.space_group_name_H-M   'P 1'
#
loop_
_entity.id
_entity.type
_entity.pdbx_description
1 polymer ?
#
loop_
_entity_poly.entity_id
_entity_poly.type
_entity_poly.pdbx_seq_one_letter_code
_entity_poly.pdbx_strand_id
1 'polypeptide(L)' 'MKEPIKFRQKKIKNEFISLYLEIYYKGIRKYDFLNWYIKANPTNSDERENNTPAVAAVTAINTRI' A
#
# COMPACT_ATOMS: atom_id res chain seq x y z
N MET A 1 15.68 9.23 16.74
CA MET A 1 15.39 9.42 15.30
C MET A 1 14.32 8.40 14.94
N LYS A 2 13.12 8.81 14.53
CA LYS A 2 12.10 7.84 14.10
C LYS A 2 12.59 7.21 12.81
N GLU A 3 12.65 5.91 12.81
CA GLU A 3 13.04 5.12 11.65
C GLU A 3 11.95 5.21 10.58
N PRO A 4 12.32 5.47 9.31
CA PRO A 4 11.34 5.75 8.28
C PRO A 4 10.58 4.46 7.95
N ILE A 5 9.27 4.52 8.15
CA ILE A 5 8.31 3.58 7.59
C ILE A 5 7.73 4.27 6.35
N LYS A 6 7.62 3.56 5.23
CA LYS A 6 6.99 4.08 4.02
C LYS A 6 5.95 3.11 3.51
N PHE A 7 4.77 3.62 3.19
CA PHE A 7 3.75 2.82 2.53
C PHE A 7 4.03 2.79 1.03
N ARG A 8 4.03 1.59 0.45
CA ARG A 8 4.39 1.35 -0.95
C ARG A 8 3.35 0.47 -1.64
N GLN A 9 3.36 0.56 -2.97
CA GLN A 9 2.50 -0.20 -3.85
C GLN A 9 3.36 -1.07 -4.77
N LYS A 10 2.99 -2.34 -4.95
CA LYS A 10 3.65 -3.26 -5.87
C LYS A 10 2.60 -3.87 -6.80
N LYS A 11 2.72 -3.63 -8.11
CA LYS A 11 1.91 -4.34 -9.10
C LYS A 11 2.26 -5.82 -9.04
N ILE A 12 1.23 -6.67 -8.90
CA ILE A 12 1.35 -8.12 -8.90
C ILE A 12 0.76 -8.70 -10.19
N LYS A 13 0.96 -10.01 -10.42
CA LYS A 13 0.29 -10.71 -11.54
C LYS A 13 -1.24 -10.61 -11.34
N ASN A 14 -1.98 -10.55 -12.45
CA ASN A 14 -3.45 -10.49 -12.50
C ASN A 14 -4.10 -9.11 -12.24
N GLU A 15 -3.48 -8.02 -12.68
CA GLU A 15 -4.08 -6.67 -12.61
C GLU A 15 -4.35 -6.10 -11.21
N PHE A 16 -3.80 -6.72 -10.16
CA PHE A 16 -3.89 -6.20 -8.80
C PHE A 16 -2.60 -5.49 -8.37
N ILE A 17 -2.73 -4.62 -7.38
CA ILE A 17 -1.63 -3.93 -6.70
C ILE A 17 -1.67 -4.38 -5.26
N SER A 18 -0.56 -4.94 -4.78
CA SER A 18 -0.36 -5.28 -3.39
C SER A 18 0.19 -4.08 -2.62
N LEU A 19 -0.36 -3.85 -1.44
CA LEU A 19 0.07 -2.82 -0.51
C LEU A 19 1.05 -3.39 0.53
N TYR A 20 2.15 -2.69 0.77
CA TYR A 20 3.18 -3.14 1.71
C TYR A 20 3.88 -1.99 2.42
N LEU A 21 4.43 -2.28 3.59
CA LEU A 21 5.27 -1.38 4.36
C LEU A 21 6.74 -1.65 4.04
N GLU A 22 7.49 -0.60 3.74
CA GLU A 22 8.94 -0.61 3.75
C GLU A 22 9.42 0.00 5.07
N ILE A 23 10.10 -0.81 5.88
CA ILE A 23 10.51 -0.45 7.24
C ILE A 23 12.05 -0.47 7.29
N TYR A 24 12.66 0.62 7.72
CA TYR A 24 14.10 0.68 7.99
C TYR A 24 14.37 0.65 9.49
N TYR A 25 14.69 -0.52 10.04
CA TYR A 25 14.92 -0.68 11.48
C TYR A 25 16.35 -1.16 11.76
N LYS A 26 17.12 -0.40 12.54
CA LYS A 26 18.52 -0.66 12.92
C LYS A 26 19.43 -0.96 11.72
N GLY A 27 19.27 -0.18 10.64
CA GLY A 27 20.02 -0.38 9.39
C GLY A 27 19.54 -1.56 8.54
N ILE A 28 18.52 -2.30 8.98
CA ILE A 28 17.95 -3.43 8.25
C ILE A 28 16.66 -2.98 7.56
N ARG A 29 16.61 -3.20 6.24
CA ARG A 29 15.40 -2.98 5.44
C ARG A 29 14.51 -4.22 5.50
N LYS A 30 13.27 -4.03 5.93
CA LYS A 30 12.24 -5.08 5.98
C LYS A 30 11.03 -4.68 5.15
N TYR A 31 10.34 -5.67 4.60
CA TYR A 31 9.09 -5.51 3.89
C TYR A 31 8.00 -6.30 4.59
N ASP A 32 6.87 -5.66 4.87
CA ASP A 32 5.71 -6.32 5.45
C ASP A 32 4.50 -6.14 4.53
N PHE A 33 3.95 -7.25 4.04
CA PHE A 33 2.84 -7.24 3.09
C PHE A 33 1.53 -7.29 3.85
N LEU A 34 0.66 -6.31 3.61
CA LEU A 34 -0.56 -6.13 4.41
C LEU A 34 -1.69 -7.08 4.00
N ASN A 35 -1.45 -7.98 3.03
CA ASN A 35 -2.47 -8.79 2.36
C ASN A 35 -3.66 -7.96 1.83
N TRP A 36 -3.43 -6.67 1.57
CA TRP A 36 -4.41 -5.76 1.02
C TRP A 36 -4.08 -5.52 -0.44
N TYR A 37 -5.05 -5.83 -1.30
CA TYR A 37 -4.93 -5.74 -2.75
C TYR A 37 -5.98 -4.78 -3.30
N ILE A 38 -5.58 -3.95 -4.27
CA ILE A 38 -6.48 -3.08 -5.02
C ILE A 38 -6.41 -3.44 -6.50
N LYS A 39 -7.49 -3.20 -7.26
CA LYS A 39 -7.47 -3.39 -8.71
C LYS A 39 -6.70 -2.23 -9.36
N ALA A 40 -5.72 -2.54 -10.21
CA ALA A 40 -4.88 -1.53 -10.87
C ALA A 40 -5.68 -0.67 -11.86
N ASN A 41 -6.60 -1.30 -12.59
CA ASN A 41 -7.41 -0.68 -13.63
C ASN A 41 -8.90 -0.97 -13.36
N PRO A 42 -9.52 -0.33 -12.37
CA PRO A 42 -10.95 -0.55 -12.07
C PRO A 42 -11.80 0.05 -13.19
N THR A 43 -12.69 -0.77 -13.76
CA THR A 43 -13.54 -0.42 -14.92
C THR A 43 -14.94 0.00 -14.52
N ASN A 44 -15.50 -0.60 -13.46
CA ASN A 44 -16.84 -0.32 -12.96
C ASN A 44 -16.83 0.46 -11.62
N SER A 45 -18.01 0.90 -11.17
CA SER A 45 -18.19 1.64 -9.91
C SER A 45 -17.72 0.85 -8.70
N ASP A 46 -18.07 -0.43 -8.66
CA ASP A 46 -17.86 -1.29 -7.50
C ASP A 46 -16.36 -1.55 -7.29
N GLU A 47 -15.61 -1.77 -8.37
CA GLU A 47 -14.15 -1.89 -8.34
C GLU A 47 -13.47 -0.61 -7.84
N ARG A 48 -14.01 0.57 -8.19
CA ARG A 48 -13.50 1.87 -7.68
C ARG A 48 -13.83 2.06 -6.21
N GLU A 49 -15.06 1.73 -5.81
CA GLU A 49 -15.51 1.85 -4.43
C GLU A 49 -14.69 0.93 -3.51
N ASN A 50 -14.48 -0.32 -3.92
CA ASN A 50 -13.64 -1.28 -3.20
C ASN A 50 -12.18 -0.82 -3.01
N ASN A 51 -11.64 -0.05 -3.97
CA ASN A 51 -10.29 0.50 -3.86
C ASN A 51 -10.20 1.71 -2.89
N THR A 52 -11.30 2.43 -2.67
CA THR A 52 -11.33 3.72 -1.95
C THR A 52 -10.75 3.64 -0.53
N PRO A 53 -11.17 2.68 0.34
CA PRO A 53 -10.65 2.60 1.70
C PRO A 53 -9.13 2.39 1.74
N ALA A 54 -8.61 1.59 0.81
CA ALA A 54 -7.20 1.27 0.72
C ALA A 54 -6.37 2.50 0.33
N VAL A 55 -6.82 3.22 -0.70
CA VAL A 55 -6.17 4.46 -1.17
C VAL A 55 -6.21 5.54 -0.09
N ALA A 56 -7.33 5.68 0.62
CA ALA A 56 -7.46 6.61 1.74
C ALA A 56 -6.48 6.27 2.87
N ALA A 57 -6.36 4.99 3.24
CA ALA A 57 -5.42 4.53 4.26
C ALA A 57 -3.96 4.80 3.86
N VAL A 58 -3.57 4.49 2.62
CA VAL A 58 -2.22 4.77 2.10
C VAL A 58 -1.90 6.26 2.21
N THR A 59 -2.83 7.10 1.76
CA THR A 59 -2.67 8.55 1.75
C THR A 59 -2.54 9.09 3.17
N ALA A 60 -3.46 8.70 4.06
CA ALA A 60 -3.46 9.14 5.46
C ALA A 60 -2.19 8.71 6.21
N ILE A 61 -1.69 7.50 5.96
CA ILE A 61 -0.45 7.02 6.56
C ILE A 61 0.72 7.84 6.03
N ASN A 62 0.93 7.92 4.72
CA ASN A 62 2.06 8.63 4.12
C ASN A 62 2.13 10.14 4.46
N THR A 63 1.02 10.78 4.86
CA THR A 63 1.02 12.18 5.33
C THR A 63 1.44 12.32 6.80
N ARG A 64 1.38 11.25 7.60
CA ARG A 64 1.61 11.26 9.06
C ARG A 64 3.00 10.74 9.47
N ILE A 65 3.71 10.07 8.56
CA ILE A 65 5.06 9.51 8.72
C ILE A 65 6.08 10.31 7.92
#